data_AF-A0A3M1S3N7-F1
#
_entry.id   AF-A0A3M1S3N7-F1
#
_cell.length_a   1.000
_cell.length_b   1.000
_cell.length_c   1.000
_cell.angle_alpha   90.00
_cell.angle_beta   90.00
_cell.angle_gamma   90.00
#
_symmetry.space_group_name_H-M   'P 1'
#
loop_
_entity.id
_entity.type
_entity.pdbx_description
1 polymer ?
#
loop_
_entity_poly.entity_id
_entity_poly.type
_entity_poly.pdbx_seq_one_letter_code
_entity_poly.pdbx_strand_id
1 'polypeptide(L)'
;MKYILASIRFILLLLTTFSIYFAWWIISFIIPNKSLWRQVCFRFWALLFSRIIGMKIEVIGSPPKPPFFLVSNHLSYVDIPLIRSVVDGVFVAKSEIREWFLIGKITADMENIFINRQNRRDIPQAGEKILEKLDAGEGVIVF
;
A
#
# COMPACT_ATOMS: atom_id res chain seq x y z
N MET A 1 -6.31 -11.42 -29.33
CA MET A 1 -6.81 -11.94 -28.03
C MET A 1 -6.03 -11.44 -26.81
N LYS A 2 -4.70 -11.58 -26.72
CA LYS A 2 -3.92 -11.16 -25.52
C LYS A 2 -4.16 -9.70 -25.09
N TYR A 3 -4.20 -8.76 -26.04
CA TYR A 3 -4.49 -7.36 -25.75
C TYR A 3 -5.91 -7.12 -25.21
N ILE A 4 -6.90 -7.88 -25.67
CA ILE A 4 -8.29 -7.76 -25.18
C ILE A 4 -8.36 -8.17 -23.70
N LEU A 5 -7.76 -9.32 -23.35
CA LEU A 5 -7.70 -9.75 -21.95
C LEU A 5 -6.92 -8.75 -21.07
N ALA A 6 -5.82 -8.19 -21.58
CA ALA A 6 -5.06 -7.17 -20.87
C ALA A 6 -5.91 -5.92 -20.62
N SER A 7 -6.65 -5.44 -21.62
CA SER A 7 -7.56 -4.30 -21.49
C SER A 7 -8.69 -4.58 -20.50
N ILE A 8 -9.29 -5.78 -20.54
CA ILE A 8 -10.32 -6.18 -19.57
C ILE A 8 -9.75 -6.17 -18.14
N ARG A 9 -8.58 -6.78 -17.92
CA ARG A 9 -7.93 -6.79 -16.60
C ARG A 9 -7.61 -5.37 -16.14
N PHE A 10 -7.12 -4.51 -17.03
CA PHE A 10 -6.82 -3.12 -16.70
C PHE A 10 -8.08 -2.35 -16.27
N ILE A 11 -9.19 -2.50 -17.00
CA ILE A 11 -10.48 -1.89 -16.63
C ILE A 11 -10.96 -2.43 -15.28
N LEU A 12 -10.89 -3.74 -15.06
CA LEU A 12 -11.28 -4.37 -13.80
C LEU A 12 -10.42 -3.87 -12.63
N LEU A 13 -9.12 -3.67 -12.83
CA LEU A 13 -8.23 -3.09 -11.81
C LEU A 13 -8.64 -1.67 -11.46
N LEU A 14 -8.92 -0.82 -12.46
CA LEU A 14 -9.35 0.56 -12.22
C LEU A 14 -10.67 0.57 -11.44
N LEU A 15 -11.67 -0.16 -11.91
CA LEU A 15 -12.98 -0.26 -11.24
C LEU A 15 -12.82 -0.75 -9.80
N THR A 16 -12.07 -1.84 -9.59
CA THR A 16 -11.83 -2.39 -8.26
C THR A 16 -11.12 -1.41 -7.33
N THR A 17 -10.10 -0.71 -7.84
CA THR A 17 -9.34 0.28 -7.06
C THR A 17 -10.23 1.44 -6.64
N PHE A 18 -10.96 2.04 -7.58
CA PHE A 18 -11.82 3.17 -7.28
C PHE A 18 -13.03 2.78 -6.41
N SER A 19 -13.64 1.62 -6.64
CA SER A 19 -14.76 1.15 -5.82
C SER A 19 -14.34 0.88 -4.37
N ILE A 20 -13.21 0.22 -4.15
CA ILE A 20 -12.72 -0.04 -2.78
C ILE A 20 -12.31 1.25 -2.09
N TYR A 21 -11.59 2.12 -2.80
CA TYR A 21 -11.20 3.41 -2.22
C TYR A 21 -12.42 4.29 -1.91
N PHE A 22 -13.44 4.30 -2.77
CA PHE A 22 -14.68 5.02 -2.52
C PHE A 22 -15.43 4.46 -1.30
N ALA A 23 -15.51 3.13 -1.18
CA ALA A 23 -16.09 2.49 0.00
C ALA A 23 -15.31 2.85 1.29
N TRP A 24 -13.98 2.78 1.24
CA TRP A 24 -13.11 3.23 2.34
C TRP A 24 -13.37 4.70 2.69
N TRP A 25 -13.44 5.57 1.69
CA TRP A 25 -13.68 7.01 1.88
C TRP A 25 -14.99 7.26 2.63
N ILE A 26 -16.09 6.59 2.24
CA ILE A 26 -17.38 6.68 2.94
C ILE A 26 -17.26 6.15 4.38
N ILE A 27 -16.72 4.94 4.53
CA ILE A 27 -16.62 4.25 5.82
C ILE A 27 -15.81 5.11 6.81
N SER A 28 -14.72 5.74 6.34
CA SER A 28 -13.80 6.53 7.17
C SER A 28 -14.44 7.69 7.96
N PHE A 29 -15.66 8.13 7.59
CA PHE A 29 -16.41 9.13 8.35
C PHE A 29 -17.16 8.57 9.57
N ILE A 30 -17.37 7.26 9.64
CA ILE A 30 -18.32 6.63 10.57
C ILE A 30 -17.62 5.71 11.57
N ILE A 31 -16.48 5.11 11.20
CA ILE A 31 -15.79 4.12 12.04
C ILE A 31 -14.79 4.73 13.06
N PRO A 32 -14.76 4.22 14.30
CA PRO A 32 -13.85 4.70 15.34
C PRO A 32 -12.40 4.21 15.16
N ASN A 33 -12.18 2.98 14.68
CA ASN A 33 -10.84 2.41 14.49
C ASN A 33 -10.40 2.48 13.02
N LYS A 34 -10.00 3.68 12.58
CA LYS A 34 -9.61 3.93 11.19
C LYS A 34 -8.42 3.10 10.75
N SER A 35 -7.41 2.89 11.61
CA SER A 35 -6.20 2.13 11.24
C SER A 35 -6.52 0.68 10.87
N LEU A 36 -7.30 -0.03 11.70
CA LEU A 36 -7.67 -1.41 11.40
C LEU A 36 -8.41 -1.54 10.07
N TRP A 37 -9.43 -0.72 9.84
CA TRP A 37 -10.24 -0.79 8.63
C TRP A 37 -9.48 -0.34 7.38
N ARG A 38 -8.59 0.65 7.50
CA ARG A 38 -7.66 1.04 6.43
C ARG A 38 -6.83 -0.15 5.99
N GLN A 39 -6.27 -0.88 6.95
CA GLN A 39 -5.49 -2.07 6.69
C GLN A 39 -6.35 -3.18 6.04
N VAL A 40 -7.56 -3.42 6.53
CA VAL A 40 -8.47 -4.40 5.92
C VAL A 40 -8.80 -4.04 4.46
N CYS A 41 -9.15 -2.79 4.19
CA CYS A 41 -9.46 -2.32 2.82
C CYS A 41 -8.24 -2.46 1.89
N PHE A 42 -7.06 -2.08 2.36
CA PHE A 42 -5.84 -2.15 1.56
C PHE A 42 -5.42 -3.60 1.29
N ARG A 43 -5.51 -4.48 2.29
CA ARG A 43 -5.28 -5.93 2.12
C ARG A 43 -6.26 -6.52 1.11
N PHE A 44 -7.54 -6.17 1.22
CA PHE A 44 -8.57 -6.66 0.33
C PHE A 44 -8.34 -6.21 -1.12
N TRP A 45 -8.00 -4.94 -1.32
CA TRP A 45 -7.59 -4.41 -2.63
C TRP A 45 -6.39 -5.18 -3.19
N ALA A 46 -5.36 -5.41 -2.38
CA ALA A 46 -4.16 -6.12 -2.80
C ALA A 46 -4.45 -7.57 -3.22
N LEU A 47 -5.31 -8.27 -2.47
CA LEU A 47 -5.74 -9.64 -2.81
C LEU A 47 -6.51 -9.67 -4.14
N LEU A 48 -7.39 -8.71 -4.40
CA LEU A 48 -8.11 -8.63 -5.67
C LEU A 48 -7.20 -8.23 -6.82
N PHE A 49 -6.29 -7.28 -6.61
CA PHE A 49 -5.27 -6.90 -7.57
C PHE A 49 -4.50 -8.13 -8.04
N SER A 50 -3.95 -8.90 -7.10
CA SER A 50 -3.19 -10.12 -7.38
C SER A 50 -4.00 -11.14 -8.17
N ARG A 51 -5.29 -11.33 -7.86
CA ARG A 51 -6.19 -12.21 -8.62
C ARG A 51 -6.46 -11.70 -10.04
N ILE A 52 -6.73 -10.41 -10.22
CA ILE A 52 -7.08 -9.83 -11.53
C ILE A 52 -5.90 -9.93 -12.50
N ILE A 53 -4.67 -9.67 -12.03
CA ILE A 53 -3.49 -9.77 -12.90
C ILE A 53 -2.99 -11.22 -13.08
N GLY A 54 -3.51 -12.17 -12.30
CA GLY A 54 -3.11 -13.57 -12.34
C GLY A 54 -1.78 -13.84 -11.65
N MET A 55 -1.46 -13.09 -10.59
CA MET A 55 -0.26 -13.28 -9.79
C MET A 55 -0.35 -14.60 -9.02
N LYS A 56 0.68 -15.43 -9.15
CA LYS A 56 0.87 -16.61 -8.30
C LYS A 56 1.86 -16.24 -7.22
N ILE A 57 1.42 -16.26 -5.97
CA ILE A 57 2.21 -15.85 -4.82
C ILE A 57 2.58 -17.10 -4.04
N GLU A 58 3.88 -17.34 -3.90
CA GLU A 58 4.43 -18.34 -3.02
C GLU A 58 5.13 -17.63 -1.85
N VAL A 59 4.84 -18.06 -0.63
CA VAL A 59 5.43 -17.49 0.59
C VAL A 59 6.24 -18.60 1.26
N ILE A 60 7.54 -18.38 1.36
CA ILE A 60 8.46 -19.29 2.05
C ILE A 60 8.72 -18.71 3.44
N GLY A 61 8.45 -19.50 4.48
CA GLY A 61 8.53 -19.07 5.88
C GLY A 61 7.24 -18.42 6.38
N SER A 62 7.31 -17.75 7.53
CA SER A 62 6.17 -17.10 8.16
C SER A 62 6.24 -15.57 8.02
N PRO A 63 5.24 -14.93 7.39
CA PRO A 63 5.18 -13.48 7.33
C PRO A 63 5.16 -12.84 8.73
N PRO A 64 5.85 -11.71 8.94
CA PRO A 64 5.85 -11.01 10.22
C PRO A 64 4.46 -10.47 10.56
N LYS A 65 4.16 -10.39 11.85
CA LYS A 65 2.98 -9.70 12.38
C LYS A 65 3.40 -8.31 12.88
N PRO A 66 2.57 -7.27 12.72
CA PRO A 66 2.87 -5.94 13.26
C PRO A 66 3.07 -5.96 14.80
N PRO A 67 3.93 -5.07 15.33
CA PRO A 67 4.79 -4.15 14.60
C PRO A 67 6.01 -4.86 13.99
N PHE A 68 6.42 -4.40 12.80
CA PHE A 68 7.64 -4.90 12.15
C PHE A 68 8.26 -3.81 11.28
N PHE A 69 9.57 -3.92 11.01
CA PHE A 69 10.26 -3.12 10.00
C PHE A 69 10.79 -4.05 8.91
N LEU A 70 10.10 -4.11 7.77
CA LEU A 70 10.40 -5.01 6.66
C LEU A 70 11.18 -4.27 5.58
N VAL A 71 12.36 -4.81 5.23
CA VAL A 71 13.20 -4.31 4.14
C VAL A 71 13.13 -5.30 2.99
N SER A 72 12.83 -4.81 1.78
CA SER A 72 12.76 -5.60 0.56
C SER A 72 13.44 -4.88 -0.58
N ASN A 73 13.92 -5.61 -1.59
CA ASN A 73 14.28 -5.02 -2.86
C ASN A 73 13.04 -4.44 -3.59
N HIS A 74 13.23 -3.35 -4.35
CA HIS A 74 12.21 -2.79 -5.26
C HIS A 74 12.52 -3.13 -6.71
N LEU A 75 11.65 -3.89 -7.37
CA LEU A 75 11.75 -4.18 -8.81
C LEU A 75 10.65 -3.48 -9.60
N SER A 76 9.46 -3.33 -9.01
CA SER A 76 8.29 -2.87 -9.75
C SER A 76 7.19 -2.30 -8.86
N TYR A 77 6.26 -1.58 -9.46
CA TYR A 77 5.03 -1.15 -8.75
C TYR A 77 4.15 -2.32 -8.31
N VAL A 78 4.34 -3.51 -8.88
CA VAL A 78 3.63 -4.74 -8.48
C VAL A 78 4.06 -5.22 -7.09
N ASP A 79 5.22 -4.78 -6.60
CA ASP A 79 5.73 -5.12 -5.27
C ASP A 79 4.79 -4.66 -4.16
N ILE A 80 4.11 -3.51 -4.35
CA ILE A 80 3.17 -2.95 -3.39
C ILE A 80 1.98 -3.89 -3.13
N PRO A 81 1.14 -4.25 -4.13
CA PRO A 81 0.05 -5.20 -3.93
C PRO A 81 0.56 -6.61 -3.59
N LEU A 82 1.72 -7.03 -4.11
CA LEU A 82 2.33 -8.31 -3.74
C LEU A 82 2.55 -8.39 -2.22
N ILE A 83 3.37 -7.49 -1.66
CA ILE A 83 3.71 -7.51 -0.24
C ILE A 83 2.46 -7.25 0.60
N ARG A 84 1.61 -6.29 0.19
CA ARG A 84 0.38 -5.95 0.93
C ARG A 84 -0.61 -7.10 1.00
N SER A 85 -0.62 -8.00 0.02
CA SER A 85 -1.49 -9.19 0.05
C SER A 85 -1.07 -10.21 1.12
N VAL A 86 0.20 -10.15 1.57
CA VAL A 86 0.80 -11.08 2.53
C VAL A 86 0.86 -10.45 3.93
N VAL A 87 1.33 -9.21 4.06
CA VAL A 87 1.50 -8.49 5.33
C VAL A 87 0.69 -7.20 5.39
N ASP A 88 0.29 -6.82 6.61
CA ASP A 88 -0.37 -5.55 6.90
C ASP A 88 0.65 -4.51 7.39
N GLY A 89 0.65 -3.33 6.78
CA GLY A 89 1.63 -2.27 7.08
C GLY A 89 1.50 -1.08 6.14
N VAL A 90 2.29 -0.04 6.40
CA VAL A 90 2.44 1.15 5.58
C VAL A 90 3.76 1.14 4.82
N PHE A 91 3.80 1.80 3.66
CA PHE A 91 4.99 1.83 2.82
C PHE A 91 5.73 3.16 2.94
N VAL A 92 7.06 3.11 2.84
CA VAL A 92 7.89 4.29 2.59
C VAL A 92 7.94 4.56 1.10
N ALA A 93 7.34 5.67 0.67
CA ALA A 93 7.19 6.08 -0.72
C ALA A 93 7.99 7.34 -1.04
N LYS A 94 8.35 7.53 -2.32
CA LYS A 94 8.96 8.77 -2.81
C LYS A 94 7.97 9.93 -2.70
N SER A 95 8.42 11.11 -2.27
CA SER A 95 7.56 12.29 -2.09
C SER A 95 6.80 12.69 -3.36
N GLU A 96 7.38 12.48 -4.53
CA GLU A 96 6.80 12.82 -5.83
C GLU A 96 5.50 12.03 -6.10
N ILE A 97 5.34 10.84 -5.51
CA ILE A 97 4.11 10.03 -5.64
C ILE A 97 2.92 10.77 -5.01
N ARG A 98 3.16 11.56 -3.97
CA ARG A 98 2.11 12.35 -3.31
C ARG A 98 1.49 13.39 -4.23
N GLU A 99 2.25 13.88 -5.21
CA GLU A 99 1.81 14.90 -6.17
C GLU A 99 1.03 14.31 -7.36
N TRP A 100 0.93 12.98 -7.45
CA TRP A 100 0.23 12.36 -8.57
C TRP A 100 -1.29 12.55 -8.45
N PHE A 101 -1.91 12.96 -9.56
CA PHE A 101 -3.35 13.12 -9.63
C PHE A 101 -4.08 11.84 -9.22
N LEU A 102 -4.99 11.95 -8.25
CA LEU A 102 -5.74 10.87 -7.58
C LEU A 102 -4.89 9.88 -6.75
N ILE A 103 -3.85 9.30 -7.35
CA ILE A 103 -3.02 8.26 -6.70
C ILE A 103 -2.30 8.80 -5.46
N GLY A 104 -1.83 10.04 -5.51
CA GLY A 104 -1.19 10.71 -4.37
C GLY A 104 -2.13 10.81 -3.17
N LYS A 105 -3.40 11.14 -3.40
CA LYS A 105 -4.42 11.16 -2.34
C LYS A 105 -4.71 9.77 -1.79
N ILE A 106 -4.91 8.77 -2.65
CA ILE A 106 -5.19 7.39 -2.22
C ILE A 106 -4.05 6.87 -1.34
N THR A 107 -2.81 7.04 -1.78
CA THR A 107 -1.63 6.56 -1.04
C THR A 107 -1.40 7.33 0.26
N ALA A 108 -1.74 8.62 0.31
CA ALA A 108 -1.72 9.41 1.54
C ALA A 108 -2.82 8.99 2.53
N ASP A 109 -4.04 8.70 2.05
CA ASP A 109 -5.14 8.20 2.87
C ASP A 109 -4.86 6.78 3.40
N MET A 110 -3.94 6.03 2.76
CA MET A 110 -3.40 4.76 3.26
C MET A 110 -2.28 4.95 4.30
N GLU A 111 -1.93 6.20 4.63
CA GLU A 111 -0.92 6.61 5.61
C GLU A 111 0.51 6.15 5.28
N ASN A 112 0.84 6.07 3.99
CA ASN A 112 2.21 5.85 3.56
C ASN A 112 3.13 7.01 3.99
N ILE A 113 4.38 6.68 4.31
CA ILE A 113 5.40 7.62 4.73
C ILE A 113 6.11 8.14 3.48
N PHE A 114 5.97 9.44 3.20
CA PHE A 114 6.62 10.06 2.05
C PHE A 114 8.00 10.62 2.43
N ILE A 115 9.03 10.28 1.65
CA ILE A 115 10.40 10.77 1.81
C ILE A 115 10.92 11.38 0.51
N ASN A 116 11.51 12.57 0.60
CA ASN A 116 12.31 13.13 -0.48
C ASN A 116 13.75 12.62 -0.36
N ARG A 117 14.09 11.62 -1.19
CA ARG A 117 15.42 10.99 -1.15
C ARG A 117 16.54 11.90 -1.69
N GLN A 118 16.20 12.97 -2.42
CA GLN A 118 17.19 13.92 -2.95
C GLN A 118 17.63 14.92 -1.87
N ASN A 119 16.78 15.18 -0.87
CA ASN A 119 17.07 16.07 0.24
C ASN A 119 17.45 15.26 1.48
N ARG A 120 18.75 15.17 1.78
CA ARG A 120 19.26 14.44 2.95
C ARG A 120 18.70 14.94 4.29
N ARG A 121 18.21 16.20 4.35
CA ARG A 121 17.60 16.77 5.56
C ARG A 121 16.24 16.15 5.91
N ASP A 122 15.60 15.47 4.96
CA ASP A 122 14.27 14.86 5.16
C ASP A 122 14.40 13.41 5.67
N ILE A 123 15.61 12.84 5.68
CA ILE A 123 15.87 11.48 6.18
C ILE A 123 15.55 11.35 7.68
N PRO A 124 16.00 12.24 8.58
CA PRO A 124 15.64 12.18 10.00
C PRO A 124 14.13 12.25 10.23
N GLN A 125 13.43 13.15 9.52
CA GLN A 125 11.97 13.30 9.64
C GLN A 125 11.22 12.05 9.17
N ALA A 126 11.70 11.37 8.13
CA ALA A 126 11.15 10.08 7.73
C ALA A 126 11.41 9.01 8.79
N GLY A 127 12.57 9.03 9.45
CA GLY A 127 12.89 8.17 10.59
C GLY A 127 11.93 8.36 11.76
N GLU A 128 11.61 9.61 12.13
CA GLU A 128 10.63 9.93 13.18
C GLU A 128 9.25 9.34 12.83
N LYS A 129 8.76 9.55 11.60
CA LYS A 129 7.48 8.98 11.15
C LYS A 129 7.47 7.45 11.13
N ILE A 130 8.61 6.82 10.83
CA ILE A 130 8.74 5.36 10.90
C ILE A 130 8.57 4.90 12.35
N LEU A 131 9.25 5.55 13.29
CA LEU A 131 9.14 5.25 14.72
C LEU A 131 7.70 5.46 15.22
N GLU A 132 7.04 6.56 14.86
CA GLU A 132 5.63 6.81 15.19
C GLU A 132 4.71 5.67 14.75
N LYS A 133 4.92 5.12 13.54
CA LYS A 133 4.11 3.98 13.04
C LYS A 133 4.39 2.69 13.79
N LEU A 134 5.66 2.42 14.09
CA LEU A 134 6.06 1.24 14.86
C LEU A 134 5.51 1.30 16.29
N ASP A 135 5.59 2.47 16.93
CA ASP A 135 5.07 2.70 18.28
C ASP A 135 3.54 2.60 18.34
N ALA A 136 2.85 2.94 17.23
CA ALA A 136 1.41 2.72 17.05
C ALA A 136 1.05 1.24 16.77
N GLY A 137 2.02 0.33 16.74
CA GLY A 137 1.81 -1.10 16.51
C GLY A 137 1.65 -1.48 15.04
N GLU A 138 1.99 -0.60 14.09
CA GLU A 138 1.89 -0.88 12.66
C GLU A 138 3.18 -1.47 12.08
N GLY A 139 3.06 -2.20 10.97
CA GLY A 139 4.20 -2.63 10.18
C GLY A 139 4.66 -1.53 9.23
N VAL A 140 5.97 -1.37 9.05
CA VAL A 140 6.58 -0.45 8.08
C VAL A 140 7.34 -1.25 7.04
N ILE A 141 7.12 -0.94 5.77
CA ILE A 141 7.74 -1.62 4.63
C ILE A 141 8.59 -0.61 3.86
N VAL A 142 9.86 -0.94 3.67
CA VAL A 142 10.85 -0.11 2.98
C VAL A 142 11.46 -0.87 1.82
N PHE A 143 11.70 -0.13 0.74
CA PHE A 143 12.50 -0.59 -0.39
C PHE A 143 13.69 0.31 -0.71
#